data_AF-A0A1F9G2K8-F1
#
_entry.id   AF-A0A1F9G2K8-F1
#
_cell.length_a   1.000
_cell.length_b   1.000
_cell.length_c   1.000
_cell.angle_alpha   90.00
_cell.angle_beta   90.00
_cell.angle_gamma   90.00
#
_symmetry.space_group_name_H-M   'P 1'
#
loop_
_entity.id
_entity.type
_entity.pdbx_description
1 polymer ?
#
loop_
_entity_poly.entity_id
_entity_poly.type
_entity_poly.pdbx_seq_one_letter_code
_entity_poly.pdbx_strand_id
1 'polypeptide(L)'
;MTRAAPAAALALVAAALGAGPARAREAFVGTVPNGASYSCSTCHSNGDGGEGWNDFGQDLLEAGGANPDANPDDQNAGYVGSPRWSDVCDLDSDGDGYVNGEELGDPTCTWVQGDDDSEAAVTNPGDGADFPGDGAALCSSHHRGRGTPGALALCGLLCARLLAAHRISSRWS
;
A
#
# COMPACT_ATOMS: atom_id res chain seq x y z
N MET A 1 -0.59 -55.73 47.89
CA MET A 1 -0.95 -54.33 48.14
C MET A 1 -0.22 -53.46 47.12
N THR A 2 -1.00 -52.64 46.41
CA THR A 2 -0.64 -51.43 45.61
C THR A 2 0.30 -51.51 44.39
N ARG A 3 -0.15 -50.78 43.37
CA ARG A 3 0.24 -50.70 41.95
C ARG A 3 1.41 -49.73 41.73
N ALA A 4 2.09 -49.85 40.59
CA ALA A 4 2.63 -48.69 39.88
C ALA A 4 2.47 -48.90 38.36
N ALA A 5 1.68 -48.04 37.71
CA ALA A 5 1.48 -47.99 36.27
C ALA A 5 2.51 -47.03 35.62
N PRO A 6 2.93 -47.23 34.36
CA PRO A 6 3.87 -46.35 33.69
C PRO A 6 3.12 -45.11 33.16
N ALA A 7 3.11 -44.03 33.94
CA ALA A 7 2.53 -42.74 33.56
C ALA A 7 3.59 -41.78 33.00
N ALA A 8 4.40 -42.22 32.03
CA ALA A 8 5.53 -41.42 31.52
C ALA A 8 5.70 -41.45 29.99
N ALA A 9 4.61 -41.62 29.24
CA ALA A 9 4.64 -41.56 27.77
C ALA A 9 3.65 -40.56 27.17
N LEU A 10 3.10 -39.64 27.97
CA LEU A 10 2.02 -38.74 27.54
C LEU A 10 2.32 -37.27 27.89
N ALA A 11 3.50 -36.77 27.52
CA ALA A 11 3.85 -35.36 27.77
C ALA A 11 4.58 -34.66 26.62
N LEU A 12 4.69 -35.26 25.43
CA LEU A 12 5.42 -34.67 24.29
C LEU A 12 4.60 -34.46 23.01
N VAL A 13 3.28 -34.71 23.03
CA VAL A 13 2.42 -34.55 21.84
C VAL A 13 1.53 -33.29 21.91
N ALA A 14 1.56 -32.53 23.00
CA ALA A 14 0.64 -31.40 23.22
C ALA A 14 1.14 -30.01 22.76
N ALA A 15 2.30 -29.93 22.09
CA ALA A 15 2.93 -28.64 21.73
C ALA A 15 2.70 -28.18 20.27
N ALA A 16 1.89 -28.87 19.47
CA ALA A 16 1.75 -28.58 18.03
C ALA A 16 0.39 -27.96 17.61
N LEU A 17 -0.52 -27.64 18.54
CA LEU A 17 -1.92 -27.28 18.20
C LEU A 17 -2.25 -25.78 18.32
N GLY A 18 -1.25 -24.90 18.40
CA GLY A 18 -1.46 -23.49 18.78
C GLY A 18 -1.10 -22.42 17.76
N ALA A 19 -0.66 -22.75 16.53
CA ALA A 19 -0.39 -21.73 15.52
C ALA A 19 -1.71 -21.31 14.86
N GLY A 20 -2.41 -20.33 15.45
CA GLY A 20 -3.52 -19.65 14.78
C GLY A 20 -3.02 -18.91 13.53
N PRO A 21 -3.87 -18.68 12.51
CA PRO A 21 -3.48 -17.89 11.34
C PRO A 21 -3.08 -16.49 11.80
N ALA A 22 -1.94 -16.00 11.29
CA ALA A 22 -1.45 -14.65 11.54
C ALA A 22 -2.47 -13.62 11.01
N ARG A 23 -3.34 -13.12 11.90
CA ARG A 23 -4.41 -12.16 11.59
C ARG A 23 -3.92 -10.74 11.27
N ALA A 24 -2.60 -10.52 11.24
CA ALA A 24 -2.02 -9.24 10.85
C ALA A 24 -2.11 -8.99 9.33
N ARG A 25 -2.08 -10.05 8.50
CA ARG A 25 -2.10 -9.93 7.04
C ARG A 25 -3.47 -9.53 6.49
N GLU A 26 -4.56 -9.96 7.12
CA GLU A 26 -5.93 -9.85 6.59
C GLU A 26 -6.57 -8.46 6.78
N ALA A 27 -6.18 -7.71 7.81
CA ALA A 27 -6.85 -6.43 8.12
C ALA A 27 -6.50 -5.31 7.12
N PHE A 28 -5.29 -5.33 6.55
CA PHE A 28 -4.81 -4.29 5.63
C PHE A 28 -5.07 -4.61 4.17
N VAL A 29 -4.75 -5.82 3.72
CA VAL A 29 -5.02 -6.24 2.33
C VAL A 29 -6.52 -6.18 1.99
N GLY A 30 -7.40 -6.24 3.00
CA GLY A 30 -8.84 -6.05 2.84
C GLY A 30 -9.32 -4.60 2.89
N THR A 31 -8.42 -3.61 2.87
CA THR A 31 -8.78 -2.17 2.79
C THR A 31 -8.60 -1.57 1.40
N VAL A 32 -8.10 -2.37 0.45
CA VAL A 32 -7.87 -2.00 -0.95
C VAL A 32 -8.36 -3.14 -1.85
N PRO A 33 -8.84 -2.85 -3.07
CA PRO A 33 -9.22 -3.89 -4.02
C PRO A 33 -7.99 -4.72 -4.40
N ASN A 34 -8.17 -6.02 -4.61
CA ASN A 34 -7.10 -6.95 -5.02
C ASN A 34 -5.84 -6.91 -4.12
N GLY A 35 -5.94 -6.42 -2.88
CA GLY A 35 -4.78 -6.15 -2.03
C GLY A 35 -3.97 -7.39 -1.65
N ALA A 36 -4.56 -8.58 -1.78
CA ALA A 36 -3.89 -9.85 -1.51
C ALA A 36 -3.03 -10.37 -2.68
N SER A 37 -3.16 -9.79 -3.88
CA SER A 37 -2.52 -10.27 -5.12
C SER A 37 -1.00 -10.34 -5.03
N TYR A 38 -0.38 -9.42 -4.30
CA TYR A 38 1.08 -9.36 -4.11
C TYR A 38 1.52 -9.70 -2.68
N SER A 39 0.64 -10.31 -1.87
CA SER A 39 0.94 -10.66 -0.49
C SER A 39 1.41 -9.44 0.32
N CYS A 40 2.53 -9.54 1.03
CA CYS A 40 3.10 -8.42 1.77
C CYS A 40 3.67 -7.35 0.84
N SER A 41 4.11 -7.75 -0.37
CA SER A 41 4.75 -6.85 -1.33
C SER A 41 3.83 -5.76 -1.87
N THR A 42 2.50 -5.91 -1.69
CA THR A 42 1.55 -4.82 -1.97
C THR A 42 1.92 -3.57 -1.16
N CYS A 43 2.24 -3.70 0.13
CA CYS A 43 2.50 -2.56 1.02
C CYS A 43 3.94 -2.49 1.57
N HIS A 44 4.71 -3.58 1.45
CA HIS A 44 6.03 -3.70 2.05
C HIS A 44 7.12 -3.89 0.99
N SER A 45 8.27 -3.25 1.18
CA SER A 45 9.45 -3.53 0.35
C SER A 45 10.06 -4.91 0.66
N ASN A 46 9.76 -5.46 1.84
CA ASN A 46 10.13 -6.82 2.20
C ASN A 46 8.97 -7.79 1.90
N GLY A 47 9.22 -8.82 1.09
CA GLY A 47 8.21 -9.82 0.73
C GLY A 47 7.68 -10.66 1.91
N ASP A 48 8.44 -10.72 3.01
CA ASP A 48 7.99 -11.34 4.26
C ASP A 48 7.16 -10.40 5.15
N GLY A 49 7.02 -9.12 4.76
CA GLY A 49 6.38 -8.05 5.53
C GLY A 49 7.26 -7.49 6.65
N GLY A 50 6.63 -6.74 7.57
CA GLY A 50 7.30 -6.16 8.74
C GLY A 50 7.78 -4.73 8.52
N GLU A 51 8.97 -4.40 9.02
CA GLU A 51 9.56 -3.07 8.84
C GLU A 51 9.92 -2.82 7.37
N GLY A 52 9.65 -1.61 6.89
CA GLY A 52 9.91 -1.20 5.51
C GLY A 52 8.64 -1.25 4.65
N TRP A 53 8.02 -0.08 4.47
CA TRP A 53 6.91 0.13 3.56
C TRP A 53 7.44 0.55 2.19
N ASN A 54 6.80 0.08 1.13
CA ASN A 54 6.96 0.70 -0.18
C ASN A 54 6.17 2.02 -0.24
N ASP A 55 6.25 2.74 -1.35
CA ASP A 55 5.63 4.06 -1.46
C ASP A 55 4.10 3.98 -1.34
N PHE A 56 3.44 2.98 -1.96
CA PHE A 56 2.01 2.71 -1.76
C PHE A 56 1.61 2.44 -0.30
N GLY A 57 2.43 1.66 0.41
CA GLY A 57 2.22 1.37 1.83
C GLY A 57 2.35 2.62 2.71
N GLN A 58 3.22 3.56 2.35
CA GLN A 58 3.34 4.86 3.02
C GLN A 58 2.11 5.75 2.76
N ASP A 59 1.58 5.76 1.54
CA ASP A 59 0.37 6.51 1.22
C ASP A 59 -0.86 5.96 1.98
N LEU A 60 -0.96 4.64 2.11
CA LEU A 60 -1.97 4.02 2.98
C LEU A 60 -1.80 4.43 4.43
N LEU A 61 -0.56 4.40 4.97
CA LEU A 61 -0.23 4.89 6.30
C LEU A 61 -0.73 6.30 6.54
N GLU A 62 -0.38 7.22 5.63
CA GLU A 62 -0.78 8.62 5.73
C GLU A 62 -2.31 8.77 5.69
N ALA A 63 -2.98 8.08 4.76
CA ALA A 63 -4.44 8.12 4.61
C ALA A 63 -5.18 7.55 5.83
N GLY A 64 -4.65 6.50 6.47
CA GLY A 64 -5.21 5.94 7.70
C GLY A 64 -4.84 6.72 8.96
N GLY A 65 -4.23 7.90 8.80
CA GLY A 65 -3.81 8.76 9.91
C GLY A 65 -2.66 8.14 10.66
N ALA A 66 -1.51 8.01 10.00
CA ALA A 66 -0.30 7.43 10.57
C ALA A 66 -0.04 7.96 11.99
N ASN A 67 0.25 7.05 12.92
CA ASN A 67 0.60 7.46 14.28
C ASN A 67 2.01 8.10 14.24
N PRO A 68 2.18 9.38 14.63
CA PRO A 68 3.49 10.02 14.66
C PRO A 68 4.46 9.37 15.67
N ASP A 69 3.95 8.57 16.62
CA ASP A 69 4.72 7.80 17.60
C ASP A 69 5.00 6.35 17.16
N ALA A 70 4.69 5.97 15.91
CA ALA A 70 5.02 4.64 15.39
C ALA A 70 6.55 4.46 15.32
N ASN A 71 7.14 3.95 16.40
CA ASN A 71 8.48 3.39 16.39
C ASN A 71 8.48 2.18 15.44
N PRO A 72 9.46 2.01 14.54
CA PRO A 72 9.63 0.78 13.76
C PRO A 72 9.54 -0.52 14.59
N ASP A 73 9.92 -0.50 15.87
CA ASP A 73 9.81 -1.68 16.76
C ASP A 73 8.38 -1.94 17.31
N ASP A 74 7.43 -1.01 17.17
CA ASP A 74 6.06 -1.19 17.64
C ASP A 74 5.25 -1.92 16.58
N GLN A 75 5.24 -3.25 16.69
CA GLN A 75 4.61 -4.18 15.76
C GLN A 75 3.08 -4.00 15.59
N ASN A 76 2.47 -2.95 16.14
CA ASN A 76 1.03 -2.77 16.07
C ASN A 76 0.50 -1.33 16.03
N ALA A 77 1.33 -0.30 15.80
CA ALA A 77 0.91 1.09 16.02
C ALA A 77 1.05 2.05 14.83
N GLY A 78 1.16 1.56 13.59
CA GLY A 78 1.36 2.42 12.41
C GLY A 78 0.20 3.39 12.09
N TYR A 79 -1.01 3.13 12.58
CA TYR A 79 -2.21 3.84 12.17
C TYR A 79 -3.09 4.23 13.36
N VAL A 80 -3.65 5.44 13.32
CA VAL A 80 -4.66 5.91 14.28
C VAL A 80 -6.09 5.56 13.78
N GLY A 81 -6.26 5.21 12.50
CA GLY A 81 -7.52 4.76 11.87
C GLY A 81 -7.32 3.78 10.70
N SER A 82 -8.43 3.32 10.08
CA SER A 82 -8.36 2.52 8.84
C SER A 82 -8.34 3.44 7.62
N PRO A 83 -7.39 3.27 6.68
CA PRO A 83 -7.38 4.08 5.45
C PRO A 83 -8.65 3.85 4.65
N ARG A 84 -9.17 4.91 4.01
CA ARG A 84 -10.22 4.78 3.01
C ARG A 84 -9.57 4.64 1.64
N TRP A 85 -9.99 3.64 0.87
CA TRP A 85 -9.49 3.44 -0.48
C TRP A 85 -9.59 4.70 -1.37
N SER A 86 -10.68 5.46 -1.24
CA SER A 86 -10.88 6.71 -1.97
C SER A 86 -9.80 7.77 -1.73
N ASP A 87 -9.07 7.70 -0.61
CA ASP A 87 -8.04 8.68 -0.26
C ASP A 87 -6.71 8.40 -0.97
N VAL A 88 -6.52 7.16 -1.46
CA VAL A 88 -5.28 6.71 -2.13
C VAL A 88 -5.49 6.27 -3.57
N CYS A 89 -6.72 5.95 -4.00
CA CYS A 89 -6.98 5.34 -5.31
C CYS A 89 -6.48 6.17 -6.51
N ASP A 90 -6.59 7.50 -6.44
CA ASP A 90 -6.17 8.42 -7.51
C ASP A 90 -4.68 8.80 -7.45
N LEU A 91 -3.90 8.22 -6.53
CA LEU A 91 -2.45 8.46 -6.41
C LEU A 91 -1.68 7.51 -7.33
N ASP A 92 -0.56 7.99 -7.84
CA ASP A 92 0.49 7.21 -8.53
C ASP A 92 1.63 7.07 -7.52
N SER A 93 1.58 6.01 -6.70
CA SER A 93 2.40 5.94 -5.49
C SER A 93 3.86 5.65 -5.81
N ASP A 94 4.12 4.81 -6.81
CA ASP A 94 5.47 4.38 -7.19
C ASP A 94 6.07 5.16 -8.38
N GLY A 95 5.28 6.05 -9.00
CA GLY A 95 5.73 7.03 -9.98
C GLY A 95 5.93 6.46 -11.37
N ASP A 96 5.27 5.36 -11.71
CA ASP A 96 5.36 4.72 -13.02
C ASP A 96 4.44 5.36 -14.08
N GLY A 97 3.53 6.24 -13.65
CA GLY A 97 2.58 6.96 -14.49
C GLY A 97 1.17 6.38 -14.50
N TYR A 98 0.89 5.35 -13.71
CA TYR A 98 -0.42 4.74 -13.51
C TYR A 98 -0.90 5.02 -12.08
N VAL A 99 -2.22 5.19 -11.92
CA VAL A 99 -2.80 5.40 -10.58
C VAL A 99 -3.15 4.07 -9.95
N ASN A 100 -3.09 4.00 -8.62
CA ASN A 100 -3.36 2.81 -7.82
C ASN A 100 -4.69 2.13 -8.21
N GLY A 101 -5.72 2.91 -8.56
CA GLY A 101 -7.00 2.42 -9.06
C GLY A 101 -6.91 1.65 -10.38
N GLU A 102 -6.13 2.13 -11.33
CA GLU A 102 -5.92 1.43 -12.61
C GLU A 102 -5.17 0.11 -12.39
N GLU A 103 -4.20 0.12 -11.49
CA GLU A 103 -3.35 -1.02 -11.18
C GLU A 103 -4.05 -2.11 -10.37
N LEU A 104 -4.83 -1.73 -9.34
CA LEU A 104 -5.54 -2.67 -8.48
C LEU A 104 -6.95 -3.03 -9.00
N GLY A 105 -7.28 -2.62 -10.22
CA GLY A 105 -8.50 -3.04 -10.92
C GLY A 105 -9.78 -2.30 -10.48
N ASP A 106 -9.66 -1.09 -9.96
CA ASP A 106 -10.75 -0.14 -9.69
C ASP A 106 -10.46 1.25 -10.33
N PRO A 107 -10.42 1.36 -11.66
CA PRO A 107 -10.05 2.59 -12.37
C PRO A 107 -11.06 3.74 -12.17
N THR A 108 -12.21 3.48 -11.56
CA THR A 108 -13.22 4.50 -11.25
C THR A 108 -13.23 4.92 -9.78
N CYS A 109 -12.33 4.37 -8.96
CA CYS A 109 -12.23 4.65 -7.52
C CYS A 109 -13.58 4.51 -6.79
N THR A 110 -14.32 3.47 -7.15
CA THR A 110 -15.67 3.20 -6.65
C THR A 110 -15.72 2.07 -5.64
N TRP A 111 -14.68 1.25 -5.56
CA TRP A 111 -14.60 0.14 -4.64
C TRP A 111 -14.64 0.67 -3.19
N VAL A 112 -15.37 -0.02 -2.33
CA VAL A 112 -15.34 0.22 -0.90
C VAL A 112 -15.04 -1.07 -0.16
N GLN A 113 -14.49 -0.94 1.06
CA GLN A 113 -14.13 -2.09 1.87
C GLN A 113 -15.31 -3.06 2.04
N GLY A 114 -15.10 -4.30 1.61
CA GLY A 114 -16.08 -5.38 1.65
C GLY A 114 -16.76 -5.67 0.31
N ASP A 115 -16.52 -4.85 -0.72
CA ASP A 115 -16.89 -5.18 -2.09
C ASP A 115 -16.05 -6.34 -2.63
N ASP A 116 -16.60 -7.07 -3.60
CA ASP A 116 -15.86 -8.10 -4.32
C ASP A 116 -14.77 -7.46 -5.20
N ASP A 117 -13.60 -8.10 -5.27
CA ASP A 117 -12.51 -7.68 -6.14
C ASP A 117 -12.85 -7.90 -7.61
N SER A 118 -12.30 -7.05 -8.48
CA SER A 118 -12.44 -7.25 -9.93
C SER A 118 -11.48 -8.34 -10.41
N GLU A 119 -11.93 -9.13 -11.39
CA GLU A 119 -11.11 -10.18 -12.06
C GLU A 119 -10.15 -9.59 -13.11
N ALA A 120 -9.87 -8.29 -13.04
CA ALA A 120 -8.94 -7.64 -13.96
C ALA A 120 -7.51 -8.13 -13.71
N ALA A 121 -6.67 -8.10 -14.75
CA ALA A 121 -5.24 -8.23 -14.52
C ALA A 121 -4.77 -6.99 -13.75
N VAL A 122 -4.16 -7.22 -12.59
CA VAL A 122 -3.65 -6.15 -11.71
C VAL A 122 -2.13 -6.08 -11.77
N THR A 123 -1.59 -4.93 -11.36
CA THR A 123 -0.16 -4.67 -11.15
C THR A 123 0.13 -4.28 -9.69
N ASN A 124 1.39 -4.25 -9.30
CA ASN A 124 1.80 -3.91 -7.93
C ASN A 124 2.02 -2.40 -7.78
N PRO A 125 1.12 -1.67 -7.08
CA PRO A 125 1.16 -0.20 -7.01
C PRO A 125 2.31 0.39 -6.19
N GLY A 126 3.16 -0.47 -5.63
CA GLY A 126 4.38 -0.08 -4.93
C GLY A 126 5.66 -0.54 -5.63
N ASP A 127 5.58 -0.98 -6.88
CA ASP A 127 6.71 -1.43 -7.70
C ASP A 127 6.58 -0.87 -9.12
N GLY A 128 7.17 0.31 -9.37
CA GLY A 128 7.05 0.98 -10.68
C GLY A 128 7.76 0.29 -11.86
N ALA A 129 8.20 -0.96 -11.69
CA ALA A 129 8.59 -1.86 -12.77
C ALA A 129 7.49 -2.87 -13.15
N ASP A 130 6.41 -2.98 -12.37
CA ASP A 130 5.21 -3.78 -12.61
C ASP A 130 4.04 -2.83 -12.91
N PHE A 131 3.79 -2.55 -14.19
CA PHE A 131 2.80 -1.58 -14.64
C PHE A 131 1.85 -2.16 -15.70
N PRO A 132 0.65 -1.58 -15.89
CA PRO A 132 -0.29 -2.03 -16.92
C PRO A 132 0.27 -1.92 -18.36
N GLY A 133 0.46 -3.07 -19.02
CA GLY A 133 0.88 -3.18 -20.41
C GLY A 133 2.41 -3.18 -20.64
N ASP A 134 2.86 -3.14 -21.90
CA ASP A 134 4.29 -3.27 -22.27
C ASP A 134 5.13 -1.97 -22.01
N GLY A 135 4.66 -1.10 -21.11
CA GLY A 135 4.95 0.33 -20.94
C GLY A 135 6.33 0.79 -20.42
N ALA A 136 7.41 0.03 -20.58
CA ALA A 136 8.79 0.44 -20.21
C ALA A 136 9.31 1.73 -20.90
N ALA A 137 8.47 2.39 -21.72
CA ALA A 137 8.81 3.55 -22.54
C ALA A 137 8.61 4.91 -21.84
N LEU A 138 7.81 5.02 -20.77
CA LEU A 138 7.51 6.34 -20.17
C LEU A 138 8.57 6.79 -19.14
N CYS A 139 9.04 5.92 -18.25
CA CYS A 139 10.05 6.27 -17.23
C CYS A 139 11.47 6.48 -17.80
N SER A 140 11.78 5.93 -18.98
CA SER A 140 13.09 6.15 -19.65
C SER A 140 13.29 7.59 -20.16
N SER A 141 12.23 8.38 -20.22
CA SER A 141 12.23 9.73 -20.77
C SER A 141 12.67 10.81 -19.76
N HIS A 142 12.56 10.55 -18.45
CA HIS A 142 12.83 11.56 -17.42
C HIS A 142 14.28 11.54 -16.87
N HIS A 143 15.01 10.43 -16.99
CA HIS A 143 16.39 10.33 -16.47
C HIS A 143 17.51 10.62 -17.49
N ARG A 144 17.20 11.01 -18.73
CA ARG A 144 18.20 11.47 -19.72
C ARG A 144 17.94 12.88 -20.25
N GLY A 145 17.69 13.82 -19.36
CA GLY A 145 17.41 15.23 -19.68
C GLY A 145 18.56 16.20 -19.42
N ARG A 146 19.81 15.93 -19.85
CA ARG A 146 20.79 17.02 -19.99
C ARG A 146 20.47 17.81 -21.27
N GLY A 147 19.69 18.88 -21.10
CA GLY A 147 19.77 20.12 -21.86
C GLY A 147 19.26 20.13 -23.30
N THR A 148 18.05 20.66 -23.50
CA THR A 148 17.78 21.67 -24.54
C THR A 148 16.65 22.60 -24.07
N PRO A 149 16.81 23.94 -24.09
CA PRO A 149 15.72 24.86 -23.78
C PRO A 149 14.88 25.03 -25.05
N GLY A 150 13.70 24.41 -25.12
CA GLY A 150 12.84 24.57 -26.29
C GLY A 150 11.51 23.83 -26.31
N ALA A 151 11.26 22.88 -25.42
CA ALA A 151 10.00 22.12 -25.39
C ALA A 151 9.17 22.42 -24.13
N LEU A 152 8.91 23.70 -23.86
CA LEU A 152 7.77 24.14 -23.07
C LEU A 152 6.54 24.16 -23.99
N ALA A 153 5.95 23.01 -24.26
CA ALA A 153 4.62 22.94 -24.85
C ALA A 153 3.97 21.58 -24.58
N LEU A 154 2.88 21.62 -23.81
CA LEU A 154 1.74 20.68 -23.87
C LEU A 154 1.64 19.47 -22.91
N CYS A 155 2.28 19.45 -21.75
CA CYS A 155 1.83 18.55 -20.67
C CYS A 155 1.93 19.16 -19.25
N GLY A 156 1.60 20.44 -19.11
CA GLY A 156 1.73 21.16 -17.83
C GLY A 156 0.77 22.34 -17.67
N LEU A 157 -0.44 22.26 -18.23
CA LEU A 157 -1.39 23.38 -18.20
C LEU A 157 -2.71 23.15 -17.46
N LEU A 158 -2.84 22.08 -16.67
CA LEU A 158 -4.01 21.91 -15.79
C LEU A 158 -3.70 21.72 -14.29
N CYS A 159 -2.45 21.49 -13.87
CA CYS A 159 -2.11 21.30 -12.44
C CYS A 159 -1.61 22.57 -11.69
N ALA A 160 -1.89 23.78 -12.20
CA ALA A 160 -1.45 25.02 -11.54
C ALA A 160 -2.48 26.16 -11.57
N ARG A 161 -3.77 25.86 -11.32
CA ARG A 161 -4.79 26.91 -11.09
C ARG A 161 -5.60 26.83 -9.78
N LEU A 162 -5.25 25.95 -8.84
CA LEU A 162 -5.94 25.91 -7.54
C LEU A 162 -5.09 26.19 -6.29
N LEU A 163 -3.76 26.33 -6.40
CA LEU A 163 -2.89 26.69 -5.27
C LEU A 163 -2.58 28.19 -5.11
N ALA A 164 -3.21 29.07 -5.91
CA ALA A 164 -3.09 30.52 -5.78
C ALA A 164 -4.29 31.21 -5.10
N ALA A 165 -5.22 30.44 -4.50
CA ALA A 165 -6.42 30.99 -3.85
C ALA A 165 -6.44 30.90 -2.31
N HIS A 166 -5.39 30.40 -1.65
CA HIS A 166 -5.34 30.29 -0.17
C HIS A 166 -4.20 31.06 0.51
N ARG A 167 -3.45 31.92 -0.21
CA ARG A 167 -2.46 32.84 0.40
C ARG A 167 -2.84 34.31 0.31
N ILE A 168 -4.13 34.64 0.42
CA ILE A 168 -4.60 36.05 0.48
C ILE A 168 -5.39 36.37 1.76
N SER A 169 -5.76 35.40 2.61
CA SER A 169 -6.59 35.68 3.80
C SER A 169 -5.85 35.84 5.15
N SER A 170 -4.52 35.77 5.21
CA SER A 170 -3.78 35.86 6.50
C SER A 170 -3.06 37.19 6.76
N ARG A 171 -3.47 38.27 6.10
CA ARG A 171 -3.17 39.64 6.54
C ARG A 171 -4.51 40.38 6.60
N TRP A 172 -4.75 41.13 7.68
CA TRP A 172 -5.99 41.84 8.06
C TRP A 172 -6.98 41.06 8.96
N SER A 173 -6.64 40.92 10.24
CA SER A 173 -7.36 41.53 11.38
C SER A 173 -6.52 41.38 12.65
#